data_AF-A0A067GGH3-F1
#
_entry.id   AF-A0A067GGH3-F1
#
_cell.length_a   1.000
_cell.length_b   1.000
_cell.length_c   1.000
_cell.angle_alpha   90.00
_cell.angle_beta   90.00
_cell.angle_gamma   90.00
#
_symmetry.space_group_name_H-M   'P 1'
#
loop_
_entity.id
_entity.type
_entity.pdbx_description
1 polymer ?
#
loop_
_entity_poly.entity_id
_entity_poly.type
_entity_poly.pdbx_seq_one_letter_code
_entity_poly.pdbx_strand_id
1 'polypeptide(L)'
;MEQYDDALSAFQTALQYNPQSAEVSRKIKRVSQLAKDKKRAQEVENIRSNVDMVQHLDEFKSEMSEKYGAEECWKHVFSFVVETMETAVKSWHETSKVDAKVYFLLDKEKTDTEKYAPIVNVDKAFESPHTHGSCFQFLRQYADDSFSSAACLVAPKSIISYPQ
;
A
#
# COMPACT_ATOMS: atom_id res chain seq x y z
N MET A 1 -19.68 0.75 24.65
CA MET A 1 -19.02 1.65 23.68
C MET A 1 -17.87 2.33 24.38
N GLU A 2 -16.68 2.35 23.77
CA GLU A 2 -15.53 3.08 24.31
C GLU A 2 -15.72 4.60 24.10
N GLN A 3 -16.13 5.30 25.16
CA GLN A 3 -16.41 6.73 25.17
C GLN A 3 -15.19 7.52 25.68
N TYR A 4 -14.12 7.56 24.87
CA TYR A 4 -12.90 8.27 25.26
C TYR A 4 -13.11 9.78 25.41
N ASP A 5 -14.03 10.37 24.63
CA ASP A 5 -14.37 11.79 24.73
C ASP A 5 -15.08 12.12 26.05
N ASP A 6 -16.04 11.29 26.45
CA ASP A 6 -16.74 11.44 27.74
C ASP A 6 -15.77 11.24 28.92
N ALA A 7 -14.85 10.27 28.80
CA ALA A 7 -13.81 10.04 29.82
C ALA A 7 -12.82 11.21 29.90
N LEU A 8 -12.42 11.81 28.77
CA LEU A 8 -11.58 13.01 28.76
C LEU A 8 -12.27 14.20 29.39
N SER A 9 -13.55 14.42 29.05
CA SER A 9 -14.38 15.48 29.63
C SER A 9 -14.45 15.34 31.16
N ALA A 10 -14.76 14.13 31.66
CA ALA A 10 -14.82 13.87 33.09
C ALA A 10 -13.48 14.11 33.81
N PHE A 11 -12.36 13.68 33.24
CA PHE A 11 -11.04 13.93 33.83
C PHE A 11 -10.61 15.40 33.74
N GLN A 12 -11.00 16.12 32.69
CA GLN A 12 -10.76 17.57 32.59
C GLN A 12 -11.56 18.33 33.64
N THR A 13 -12.83 17.97 33.87
CA THR A 13 -13.63 18.51 34.97
C THR A 13 -12.99 18.20 36.33
N ALA A 14 -12.55 16.95 36.57
CA ALA A 14 -11.86 16.58 37.80
C ALA A 14 -10.55 17.38 38.04
N LEU A 15 -9.84 17.72 36.96
CA LEU A 15 -8.62 18.53 37.04
C LEU A 15 -8.92 19.99 37.45
N GLN A 16 -10.09 20.54 37.10
CA GLN A 16 -10.50 21.89 37.53
C GLN A 16 -10.71 21.96 39.04
N TYR A 17 -11.23 20.90 39.66
CA TYR A 17 -11.42 20.82 41.11
C TYR A 17 -10.15 20.45 41.89
N ASN A 18 -9.19 19.76 41.25
CA ASN A 18 -7.89 19.43 41.83
C ASN A 18 -6.75 19.62 40.82
N PRO A 19 -6.28 20.87 40.62
CA PRO A 19 -5.29 21.20 39.59
C PRO A 19 -3.91 20.57 39.79
N GLN A 20 -3.57 20.18 41.02
CA GLN A 20 -2.28 19.58 41.39
C GLN A 20 -2.29 18.05 41.30
N SER A 21 -3.41 17.44 40.88
CA SER A 21 -3.53 15.98 40.84
C SER A 21 -2.68 15.36 39.73
N ALA A 22 -1.57 14.74 40.14
CA ALA A 22 -0.70 13.96 39.26
C ALA A 22 -1.37 12.69 38.71
N GLU A 23 -2.39 12.17 39.39
CA GLU A 23 -3.16 11.02 38.92
C GLU A 23 -4.10 11.40 37.77
N VAL A 24 -4.87 12.48 37.95
CA VAL A 24 -5.79 12.99 36.92
C VAL A 24 -5.02 13.39 35.67
N SER A 25 -3.89 14.08 35.84
CA SER A 25 -3.00 14.46 34.72
C SER A 25 -2.48 13.24 33.93
N ARG A 26 -2.11 12.15 34.62
CA ARG A 26 -1.68 10.91 33.98
C ARG A 26 -2.82 10.21 33.24
N LYS A 27 -4.02 10.19 33.81
CA LYS A 27 -5.21 9.61 33.17
C LYS A 27 -5.60 10.40 31.92
N ILE A 28 -5.58 11.73 31.96
CA ILE A 28 -5.80 12.57 30.77
C ILE A 28 -4.81 12.20 29.66
N LYS A 29 -3.50 12.17 29.95
CA LYS A 29 -2.48 11.79 28.95
C LYS A 29 -2.75 10.43 28.32
N ARG A 30 -3.06 9.42 29.14
CA ARG A 30 -3.31 8.05 28.66
C ARG A 30 -4.57 7.97 27.80
N VAL A 31 -5.67 8.56 28.24
CA VAL A 31 -6.93 8.53 27.49
C VAL A 31 -6.83 9.35 26.20
N SER A 32 -6.11 10.48 26.21
CA SER A 32 -5.84 11.26 25.00
C SER A 32 -5.04 10.47 23.97
N GLN A 33 -4.08 9.65 24.41
CA GLN A 33 -3.34 8.77 23.51
C GLN A 33 -4.25 7.69 22.91
N LEU A 34 -5.05 7.02 23.73
CA LEU A 34 -6.01 6.01 23.27
C LEU A 34 -7.04 6.58 22.29
N ALA A 35 -7.53 7.80 22.52
CA ALA A 35 -8.44 8.50 21.62
C ALA A 35 -7.79 8.78 20.25
N LYS A 36 -6.52 9.22 20.24
CA LYS A 36 -5.75 9.42 19.00
C LYS A 36 -5.52 8.11 18.25
N ASP A 37 -5.14 7.05 18.96
CA ASP A 37 -4.89 5.75 18.37
C ASP A 37 -6.17 5.16 17.75
N LYS A 38 -7.31 5.30 18.44
CA LYS A 38 -8.62 4.92 17.89
C LYS A 38 -9.01 5.73 16.67
N LYS A 39 -8.82 7.06 16.71
CA LYS A 39 -9.12 7.92 15.55
C LYS A 39 -8.27 7.49 14.34
N ARG A 40 -6.98 7.22 14.55
CA ARG A 40 -6.09 6.72 13.50
C ARG A 40 -6.54 5.37 12.97
N ALA A 41 -6.94 4.44 13.84
CA ALA A 41 -7.45 3.14 13.43
C ALA A 41 -8.74 3.27 12.60
N GLN A 42 -9.64 4.18 12.98
CA GLN A 42 -10.87 4.45 12.25
C GLN A 42 -10.62 5.16 10.91
N GLU A 43 -9.65 6.08 10.84
CA GLU A 43 -9.19 6.67 9.58
C GLU A 43 -8.64 5.60 8.63
N VAL A 44 -7.82 4.66 9.13
CA VAL A 44 -7.33 3.52 8.35
C VAL A 44 -8.47 2.64 7.86
N GLU A 45 -9.46 2.36 8.72
CA GLU A 45 -10.64 1.55 8.37
C GLU A 45 -11.52 2.22 7.30
N ASN A 46 -11.78 3.52 7.44
CA ASN A 46 -12.53 4.30 6.46
C ASN A 46 -11.81 4.32 5.10
N ILE A 47 -10.48 4.43 5.09
CA ILE A 47 -9.70 4.40 3.86
C ILE A 47 -9.72 2.99 3.26
N ARG A 48 -9.52 1.93 4.05
CA ARG A 48 -9.68 0.54 3.59
C ARG A 48 -11.01 0.30 2.88
N SER A 49 -12.09 0.95 3.32
CA SER A 49 -13.42 0.86 2.72
C SER A 49 -13.67 1.77 1.50
N ASN A 50 -12.76 2.71 1.19
CA ASN A 50 -12.97 3.76 0.18
C ASN A 50 -11.86 3.85 -0.87
N VAL A 51 -10.86 2.95 -0.85
CA VAL A 51 -9.89 2.85 -1.95
C VAL A 51 -10.55 2.07 -3.08
N ASP A 52 -11.07 2.81 -4.07
CA ASP A 52 -11.56 2.27 -5.34
C ASP A 52 -10.55 2.63 -6.44
N MET A 53 -9.57 1.76 -6.67
CA MET A 53 -8.55 1.99 -7.70
C MET A 53 -9.12 1.86 -9.11
N VAL A 54 -10.28 1.23 -9.29
CA VAL A 54 -10.92 1.11 -10.60
C VAL A 54 -11.31 2.48 -11.11
N GLN A 55 -11.94 3.32 -10.27
CA GLN A 55 -12.30 4.70 -10.63
C GLN A 55 -11.09 5.56 -10.98
N HIS A 56 -9.96 5.35 -10.29
CA HIS A 56 -8.74 6.11 -10.53
C HIS A 56 -7.96 5.65 -11.78
N LEU A 57 -8.33 4.53 -12.38
CA LEU A 57 -7.64 3.93 -13.53
C LEU A 57 -8.52 3.87 -14.78
N ASP A 58 -9.59 4.66 -14.86
CA ASP A 58 -10.50 4.68 -16.04
C ASP A 58 -9.79 5.08 -17.35
N GLU A 59 -8.82 5.99 -17.28
CA GLU A 59 -8.00 6.36 -18.45
C GLU A 59 -7.13 5.18 -18.91
N PHE A 60 -6.44 4.52 -17.96
CA PHE A 60 -5.64 3.33 -18.22
C PHE A 60 -6.49 2.17 -18.78
N LYS A 61 -7.71 2.00 -18.25
CA LYS A 61 -8.69 1.03 -18.74
C LYS A 61 -9.09 1.32 -20.19
N SER A 62 -9.30 2.59 -20.53
CA SER A 62 -9.64 3.02 -21.89
C SER A 62 -8.49 2.75 -22.86
N GLU A 63 -7.24 3.04 -22.47
CA GLU A 63 -6.06 2.72 -23.28
C GLU A 63 -5.88 1.22 -23.51
N MET A 64 -6.12 0.39 -22.49
CA MET A 64 -6.08 -1.07 -22.61
C MET A 64 -7.11 -1.58 -23.60
N SER A 65 -8.34 -1.06 -23.53
CA SER A 65 -9.42 -1.38 -24.45
C SER A 65 -9.09 -1.02 -25.89
N GLU A 66 -8.48 0.15 -26.11
CA GLU A 66 -8.04 0.58 -27.45
C GLU A 66 -6.94 -0.31 -28.03
N LYS A 67 -5.93 -0.67 -27.22
CA LYS A 67 -4.76 -1.44 -27.68
C LYS A 67 -5.03 -2.93 -27.85
N TYR A 68 -5.78 -3.53 -26.93
CA TYR A 68 -5.99 -4.98 -26.87
C TYR A 68 -7.38 -5.41 -27.35
N GLY A 69 -8.28 -4.45 -27.61
CA GLY A 69 -9.61 -4.68 -28.17
C GLY A 69 -10.54 -5.41 -27.19
N ALA A 70 -10.69 -6.72 -27.38
CA ALA A 70 -11.64 -7.52 -26.63
C ALA A 70 -11.36 -7.48 -25.12
N GLU A 71 -12.41 -7.32 -24.31
CA GLU A 71 -12.33 -7.22 -22.86
C GLU A 71 -11.55 -8.38 -22.22
N GLU A 72 -11.79 -9.60 -22.72
CA GLU A 72 -11.11 -10.82 -22.23
C GLU A 72 -9.57 -10.75 -22.33
N CYS A 73 -9.04 -10.00 -23.30
CA CYS A 73 -7.59 -9.87 -23.51
C CYS A 73 -6.90 -9.01 -22.46
N TRP A 74 -7.58 -8.04 -21.86
CA TRP A 74 -6.96 -7.06 -20.96
C TRP A 74 -7.58 -7.02 -19.56
N LYS A 75 -8.78 -7.57 -19.37
CA LYS A 75 -9.50 -7.56 -18.10
C LYS A 75 -8.70 -8.18 -16.96
N HIS A 76 -8.09 -9.34 -17.21
CA HIS A 76 -7.29 -10.04 -16.22
C HIS A 76 -6.04 -9.22 -15.82
N VAL A 77 -5.42 -8.52 -16.77
CA VAL A 77 -4.29 -7.62 -16.50
C VAL A 77 -4.76 -6.38 -15.71
N PHE A 78 -5.88 -5.79 -16.09
CA PHE A 78 -6.43 -4.62 -15.41
C PHE A 78 -6.82 -4.95 -13.97
N SER A 79 -7.52 -6.07 -13.74
CA SER A 79 -7.84 -6.56 -12.40
C SER A 79 -6.57 -6.78 -11.56
N PHE A 80 -5.53 -7.39 -12.14
CA PHE A 80 -4.25 -7.58 -11.47
C PHE A 80 -3.60 -6.25 -11.02
N VAL A 81 -3.59 -5.23 -11.89
CA VAL A 81 -3.04 -3.91 -11.55
C VAL A 81 -3.85 -3.24 -10.44
N VAL A 82 -5.19 -3.24 -10.56
CA VAL A 82 -6.10 -2.69 -9.55
C VAL A 82 -5.87 -3.35 -8.19
N GLU A 83 -5.89 -4.68 -8.13
CA GLU A 83 -5.71 -5.44 -6.89
C GLU A 83 -4.33 -5.18 -6.26
N THR A 84 -3.28 -5.12 -7.09
CA THR A 84 -1.92 -4.82 -6.63
C THR A 84 -1.82 -3.43 -6.01
N MET A 85 -2.37 -2.42 -6.68
CA MET A 85 -2.37 -1.03 -6.19
C MET A 85 -3.21 -0.88 -4.93
N GLU A 86 -4.42 -1.47 -4.88
CA GLU A 86 -5.25 -1.45 -3.68
C GLU A 86 -4.54 -2.09 -2.49
N THR A 87 -3.93 -3.26 -2.70
CA THR A 87 -3.20 -3.97 -1.64
C THR A 87 -2.02 -3.15 -1.15
N ALA A 88 -1.27 -2.51 -2.05
CA ALA A 88 -0.17 -1.62 -1.71
C ALA A 88 -0.64 -0.41 -0.89
N VAL A 89 -1.71 0.26 -1.32
CA VAL A 89 -2.29 1.41 -0.61
C VAL A 89 -2.81 1.01 0.77
N LYS A 90 -3.54 -0.10 0.86
CA LYS A 90 -4.04 -0.66 2.13
C LYS A 90 -2.88 -0.96 3.09
N SER A 91 -1.85 -1.67 2.62
CA SER A 91 -0.63 -1.98 3.39
C SER A 91 0.11 -0.71 3.84
N TRP A 92 0.18 0.30 2.98
CA TRP A 92 0.80 1.58 3.33
C TRP A 92 0.05 2.31 4.45
N HIS A 93 -1.28 2.35 4.40
CA HIS A 93 -2.07 2.97 5.46
C HIS A 93 -1.90 2.27 6.81
N GLU A 94 -1.72 0.95 6.80
CA GLU A 94 -1.53 0.15 8.01
C GLU A 94 -0.14 0.32 8.62
N THR A 95 0.90 0.24 7.79
CA THR A 95 2.29 0.16 8.26
C THR A 95 3.04 1.48 8.15
N SER A 96 2.48 2.47 7.44
CA SER A 96 3.15 3.70 7.01
C SER A 96 4.43 3.44 6.21
N LYS A 97 4.59 2.24 5.63
CA LYS A 97 5.75 1.82 4.86
C LYS A 97 5.30 1.21 3.53
N VAL A 98 6.12 1.41 2.50
CA VAL A 98 5.98 0.78 1.19
C VAL A 98 7.35 0.23 0.82
N ASP A 99 7.41 -1.08 0.60
CA ASP A 99 8.62 -1.72 0.09
C ASP A 99 8.63 -1.64 -1.43
N ALA A 100 9.83 -1.49 -2.02
CA ALA A 100 9.99 -1.52 -3.46
C ALA A 100 9.88 -2.96 -3.98
N LYS A 101 8.81 -3.25 -4.71
CA LYS A 101 8.49 -4.61 -5.18
C LYS A 101 7.93 -4.58 -6.60
N VAL A 102 8.33 -5.57 -7.40
CA VAL A 102 7.70 -5.87 -8.68
C VAL A 102 6.81 -7.09 -8.51
N TYR A 103 5.56 -6.94 -8.88
CA TYR A 103 4.55 -7.98 -8.90
C TYR A 103 4.41 -8.48 -10.32
N PHE A 104 4.35 -9.79 -10.51
CA PHE A 104 4.19 -10.45 -11.80
C PHE A 104 2.89 -11.23 -11.84
N LEU A 105 2.14 -11.07 -12.93
CA LEU A 105 0.99 -11.89 -13.25
C LEU A 105 1.48 -13.16 -13.96
N LEU A 106 1.67 -14.24 -13.22
CA LEU A 106 2.23 -15.50 -13.71
C LEU A 106 1.15 -16.37 -14.37
N ASP A 107 1.50 -17.02 -15.47
CA ASP A 107 0.67 -18.06 -16.08
C ASP A 107 0.78 -19.35 -15.26
N LYS A 108 -0.29 -19.73 -14.57
CA LYS A 108 -0.30 -20.88 -13.65
C LYS A 108 -0.05 -22.23 -14.34
N GLU A 109 -0.26 -22.31 -15.64
CA GLU A 109 -0.08 -23.56 -16.40
C GLU A 109 1.33 -23.67 -16.99
N LYS A 110 1.93 -22.53 -17.36
CA LYS A 110 3.26 -22.49 -17.99
C LYS A 110 4.40 -22.22 -17.02
N THR A 111 4.14 -21.56 -15.90
CA THR A 111 5.17 -21.09 -14.99
C THR A 111 5.57 -22.16 -13.97
N ASP A 112 6.87 -22.40 -13.83
CA ASP A 112 7.41 -23.15 -12.71
C ASP A 112 7.33 -22.32 -11.43
N THR A 113 6.26 -22.53 -10.65
CA THR A 113 6.00 -21.79 -9.40
C THR A 113 6.95 -22.15 -8.25
N GLU A 114 7.77 -23.21 -8.37
CA GLU A 114 8.83 -23.49 -7.40
C GLU A 114 10.06 -22.61 -7.66
N LYS A 115 10.31 -22.26 -8.93
CA LYS A 115 11.44 -21.45 -9.36
C LYS A 115 11.14 -19.95 -9.46
N TYR A 116 9.94 -19.58 -9.89
CA TYR A 116 9.56 -18.19 -10.13
C TYR A 116 8.48 -17.73 -9.14
N ALA A 117 8.86 -16.82 -8.26
CA ALA A 117 7.95 -16.13 -7.35
C ALA A 117 7.17 -15.00 -8.06
N PRO A 118 5.90 -14.77 -7.69
CA PRO A 118 5.10 -13.67 -8.25
C PRO A 118 5.52 -12.28 -7.74
N ILE A 119 6.41 -12.20 -6.75
CA ILE A 119 6.87 -10.94 -6.15
C ILE A 119 8.39 -10.95 -6.08
N VAL A 120 9.01 -9.91 -6.60
CA VAL A 120 10.46 -9.69 -6.56
C VAL A 120 10.75 -8.37 -5.83
N ASN A 121 11.58 -8.42 -4.79
CA ASN A 121 12.02 -7.22 -4.06
C ASN A 121 13.08 -6.47 -4.86
N VAL A 122 12.97 -5.15 -4.93
CA VAL A 122 13.84 -4.27 -5.73
C VAL A 122 14.33 -3.05 -4.93
N ASP A 123 14.51 -3.22 -3.63
CA ASP A 123 14.94 -2.17 -2.67
C ASP A 123 16.26 -1.49 -3.08
N LYS A 124 17.17 -2.23 -3.72
CA LYS A 124 18.47 -1.73 -4.18
C LYS A 124 18.53 -1.30 -5.64
N ALA A 125 17.43 -1.48 -6.38
CA ALA A 125 17.39 -1.22 -7.82
C ALA A 125 17.61 0.26 -8.15
N PHE A 126 17.34 1.16 -7.20
CA PHE A 126 17.41 2.60 -7.41
C PHE A 126 18.67 3.26 -6.85
N GLU A 127 19.62 2.51 -6.28
CA GLU A 127 20.83 3.07 -5.66
C GLU A 127 21.79 3.72 -6.66
N SER A 128 21.81 3.26 -7.92
CA SER A 128 22.67 3.79 -8.98
C SER A 128 22.12 3.48 -10.38
N PRO A 129 22.54 4.22 -11.42
CA PRO A 129 22.18 3.89 -12.81
C PRO A 129 22.61 2.48 -13.25
N HIS A 130 23.74 1.98 -12.74
CA HIS A 130 24.26 0.66 -13.09
C HIS A 130 23.43 -0.47 -12.46
N THR A 131 23.07 -0.33 -11.18
CA THR A 131 22.20 -1.30 -10.48
C THR A 131 20.80 -1.29 -11.07
N HIS A 132 20.28 -0.13 -11.45
CA HIS A 132 19.00 -0.02 -12.15
C HIS A 132 19.03 -0.69 -13.52
N GLY A 133 20.05 -0.45 -14.34
CA GLY A 133 20.17 -1.08 -15.66
C GLY A 133 20.23 -2.61 -15.58
N SER A 134 21.00 -3.13 -14.62
CA SER A 134 21.10 -4.57 -14.38
C SER A 134 19.79 -5.16 -13.86
N CYS A 135 19.10 -4.45 -12.95
CA CYS A 135 17.81 -4.87 -12.42
C CYS A 135 16.74 -4.90 -13.51
N PHE A 136 16.68 -3.87 -14.36
CA PHE A 136 15.74 -3.82 -15.47
C PHE A 136 15.92 -5.00 -16.44
N GLN A 137 17.16 -5.32 -16.81
CA GLN A 137 17.47 -6.49 -17.64
C GLN A 137 17.03 -7.79 -16.98
N PHE A 138 17.34 -7.96 -15.69
CA PHE A 138 16.90 -9.11 -14.92
C PHE A 138 15.37 -9.25 -14.90
N LEU A 139 14.64 -8.18 -14.57
CA LEU A 139 13.18 -8.19 -14.47
C LEU A 139 12.52 -8.52 -15.82
N ARG A 140 13.11 -8.05 -16.93
CA ARG A 140 12.63 -8.37 -18.27
C ARG A 140 12.82 -9.85 -18.60
N GLN A 141 14.01 -10.39 -18.36
CA GLN A 141 14.27 -11.82 -18.54
C GLN A 141 13.39 -12.66 -17.63
N TYR A 142 13.18 -12.20 -16.39
CA TYR A 142 12.32 -12.86 -15.42
C TYR A 142 10.88 -12.94 -15.92
N ALA A 143 10.34 -11.85 -16.47
CA ALA A 143 8.99 -11.84 -17.05
C ALA A 143 8.84 -12.86 -18.19
N ASP A 144 9.83 -12.91 -19.08
CA ASP A 144 9.83 -13.83 -20.23
C ASP A 144 9.94 -15.29 -19.76
N ASP A 145 10.88 -15.58 -18.88
CA ASP A 145 11.12 -16.91 -18.32
C ASP A 145 9.93 -17.42 -17.49
N SER A 146 9.23 -16.51 -16.81
CA SER A 146 8.07 -16.83 -15.98
C SER A 146 6.74 -16.72 -16.74
N PHE A 147 6.77 -16.62 -18.08
CA PHE A 147 5.58 -16.45 -18.93
C PHE A 147 4.58 -15.41 -18.40
N SER A 148 5.09 -14.30 -17.86
CA SER A 148 4.24 -13.33 -17.20
C SER A 148 3.50 -12.47 -18.22
N SER A 149 2.19 -12.38 -18.09
CA SER A 149 1.35 -11.54 -18.96
C SER A 149 1.46 -10.05 -18.63
N ALA A 150 1.85 -9.70 -17.39
CA ALA A 150 1.95 -8.33 -16.93
C ALA A 150 2.83 -8.21 -15.68
N ALA A 151 3.45 -7.06 -15.50
CA ALA A 151 4.18 -6.72 -14.28
C ALA A 151 3.78 -5.34 -13.76
N CYS A 152 3.72 -5.18 -12.43
CA CYS A 152 3.40 -3.93 -11.75
C CYS A 152 4.49 -3.61 -10.72
N LEU A 153 5.15 -2.46 -10.86
CA LEU A 153 6.14 -1.96 -9.89
C LEU A 153 5.47 -1.02 -8.89
N VAL A 154 5.64 -1.31 -7.61
CA VAL A 154 5.27 -0.42 -6.52
C VAL A 154 6.54 -0.01 -5.78
N ALA A 155 6.78 1.29 -5.68
CA ALA A 155 7.93 1.82 -4.97
C ALA A 155 7.60 3.18 -4.33
N PRO A 156 8.16 3.49 -3.13
CA PRO A 156 8.06 4.82 -2.56
C PRO A 156 8.85 5.82 -3.41
N LYS A 157 8.29 7.01 -3.68
CA LYS A 157 8.99 8.04 -4.47
C LYS A 157 10.37 8.43 -3.88
N SER A 158 10.55 8.31 -2.56
CA SER A 158 11.77 8.70 -1.86
C SER A 158 13.01 7.87 -2.19
N ILE A 159 12.86 6.63 -2.69
CA ILE A 159 14.03 5.78 -3.02
C ILE A 159 14.56 6.02 -4.43
N ILE A 160 13.80 6.73 -5.27
CA ILE A 160 14.20 7.10 -6.62
C ILE A 160 15.23 8.23 -6.47
N SER A 161 16.50 7.84 -6.32
CA SER A 161 17.58 8.71 -5.83
C SER A 161 18.32 9.47 -6.94
N TYR A 162 17.93 9.26 -8.20
CA TYR A 162 18.39 10.04 -9.35
C TYR A 162 17.23 10.30 -10.31
N PRO A 163 17.22 11.44 -11.03
CA PRO A 163 16.17 11.74 -12.02
C PRO A 163 16.18 10.68 -13.12
N GLN A 164 15.01 10.13 -13.42
CA GLN A 164 14.76 9.19 -14.52
C GLN A 164 14.38 9.95 -15.80
#